data_AF-A0A1I8MVG4-F1
#
_entry.id   AF-A0A1I8MVG4-F1
#
_cell.length_a   1.000
_cell.length_b   1.000
_cell.length_c   1.000
_cell.angle_alpha   90.00
_cell.angle_beta   90.00
_cell.angle_gamma   90.00
#
_symmetry.space_group_name_H-M   'P 1'
#
loop_
_entity.id
_entity.type
_entity.pdbx_description
1 polymer ?
#
loop_
_entity_poly.entity_id
_entity_poly.type
_entity_poly.pdbx_seq_one_letter_code
_entity_poly.pdbx_strand_id
1 'polypeptide(L)'
;MNVVAMYSSRPDLFSFTDWKVERVSRGVFAFFGKYTVNMTVEVGDCNEIEVLSYRSENGVRDFRLLPFKVERQHIFDYMSGFYRTYVMNTIKTCSTMPVFEGRFQPPFEKRDYVVDKCQINLNDYPYVPGFYKVAIIGYGD
;
A
#
# COMPACT_ATOMS: atom_id res chain seq x y z
N MET A 1 0.75 3.49 -22.06
CA MET A 1 1.27 4.39 -21.02
C MET A 1 1.07 3.68 -19.70
N ASN A 2 2.15 3.27 -19.02
CA ASN A 2 2.05 2.58 -17.73
C ASN A 2 1.71 3.63 -16.68
N VAL A 3 0.45 3.62 -16.20
CA VAL A 3 -0.07 4.64 -15.27
C VAL A 3 0.46 4.43 -13.84
N VAL A 4 1.08 3.28 -13.57
CA VAL A 4 1.65 2.92 -12.27
C VAL A 4 2.99 2.22 -12.48
N ALA A 5 3.96 2.58 -11.65
CA ALA A 5 5.23 1.88 -11.52
C ALA A 5 5.43 1.53 -10.04
N MET A 6 5.84 0.30 -9.77
CA MET A 6 6.17 -0.18 -8.43
C MET A 6 7.58 -0.73 -8.41
N TYR A 7 8.31 -0.45 -7.34
CA TYR A 7 9.70 -0.82 -7.17
C TYR A 7 9.96 -1.10 -5.70
N SER A 8 10.83 -2.08 -5.45
CA SER A 8 11.35 -2.39 -4.12
C SER A 8 12.88 -2.38 -4.16
N SER A 9 13.50 -1.77 -3.15
CA SER A 9 14.95 -1.85 -2.94
C SER A 9 15.38 -3.20 -2.36
N ARG A 10 14.45 -4.00 -1.83
CA ARG A 10 14.66 -5.34 -1.26
C ARG A 10 13.65 -6.32 -1.85
N PRO A 11 13.73 -6.64 -3.16
CA PRO A 11 12.78 -7.54 -3.81
C PRO A 11 12.85 -8.99 -3.28
N ASP A 12 13.94 -9.34 -2.59
CA ASP A 12 14.13 -10.60 -1.88
C ASP A 12 13.22 -10.75 -0.66
N LEU A 13 12.79 -9.63 -0.04
CA LEU A 13 11.88 -9.59 1.10
C LEU A 13 10.46 -9.21 0.71
N PHE A 14 10.33 -8.17 -0.11
CA PHE A 14 9.06 -7.62 -0.54
C PHE A 14 9.15 -7.21 -2.00
N SER A 15 8.35 -7.80 -2.88
CA SER A 15 8.35 -7.48 -4.31
C SER A 15 6.96 -7.27 -4.88
N PHE A 16 6.92 -6.57 -6.01
CA PHE A 16 5.71 -6.21 -6.74
C PHE A 16 5.78 -6.85 -8.13
N THR A 17 4.76 -7.60 -8.51
CA THR A 17 4.72 -8.32 -9.80
C THR A 17 3.41 -8.04 -10.53
N ASP A 18 3.49 -7.88 -11.85
CA ASP A 18 2.36 -7.72 -12.77
C ASP A 18 1.40 -6.57 -12.46
N TRP A 19 1.93 -5.47 -11.90
CA TRP A 19 1.12 -4.31 -11.56
C TRP A 19 0.64 -3.56 -12.81
N LYS A 20 -0.68 -3.37 -12.89
CA LYS A 20 -1.31 -2.59 -13.96
C LYS A 20 -2.53 -1.84 -13.46
N VAL A 21 -2.89 -0.82 -14.23
CA VAL A 21 -4.13 -0.05 -14.05
C VAL A 21 -4.95 -0.15 -15.31
N GLU A 22 -6.22 -0.51 -15.15
CA GLU A 22 -7.19 -0.54 -16.24
C GLU A 22 -8.29 0.48 -15.97
N ARG A 23 -8.74 1.15 -17.03
CA ARG A 23 -9.89 2.05 -16.95
C ARG A 23 -11.17 1.23 -17.09
N VAL A 24 -11.99 1.20 -16.04
CA VAL A 24 -13.26 0.47 -16.00
C VAL A 24 -14.38 1.27 -16.67
N SER A 25 -14.43 2.58 -16.39
CA SER A 25 -15.40 3.50 -16.99
C SER A 25 -14.85 4.94 -17.00
N ARG A 26 -15.69 5.96 -17.25
CA ARG A 26 -15.24 7.35 -17.24
C ARG A 26 -14.87 7.79 -15.82
N GLY A 27 -13.57 8.02 -15.59
CA GLY A 27 -13.06 8.46 -14.29
C GLY A 27 -12.88 7.34 -13.27
N VAL A 28 -13.15 6.07 -13.63
CA VAL A 28 -13.02 4.91 -12.74
C VAL A 28 -11.90 4.01 -13.23
N PHE A 29 -10.97 3.71 -12.32
CA PHE A 29 -9.79 2.89 -12.58
C PHE A 29 -9.72 1.73 -11.59
N ALA A 30 -9.26 0.58 -12.06
CA ALA A 30 -9.01 -0.61 -11.26
C ALA A 30 -7.54 -0.99 -11.31
N PHE A 31 -7.02 -1.43 -10.17
CA PHE A 31 -5.65 -1.87 -9.98
C PHE A 31 -5.59 -3.40 -9.91
N PHE A 32 -4.53 -3.94 -10.46
CA PHE A 32 -4.23 -5.36 -10.46
C PHE A 32 -2.76 -5.54 -10.15
N GLY A 33 -2.43 -6.63 -9.47
CA GLY A 33 -1.05 -7.03 -9.28
C GLY A 33 -0.90 -7.99 -8.12
N LYS A 34 0.36 -8.28 -7.81
CA LYS A 34 0.73 -9.16 -6.71
C LYS A 34 1.81 -8.50 -5.87
N TYR A 35 1.66 -8.59 -4.55
CA TYR A 35 2.74 -8.36 -3.59
C TYR A 35 3.25 -9.72 -3.13
N THR A 36 4.54 -9.97 -3.26
CA THR A 36 5.18 -11.17 -2.71
C THR A 36 5.91 -10.78 -1.43
N VAL A 37 5.46 -11.31 -0.31
CA VAL A 37 6.09 -11.13 1.01
C VAL A 37 6.85 -12.41 1.33
N ASN A 38 8.17 -12.30 1.49
CA ASN A 38 9.06 -13.44 1.67
C ASN A 38 9.54 -13.62 3.13
N MET A 39 8.98 -12.85 4.05
CA MET A 39 9.27 -12.84 5.49
C MET A 39 7.98 -12.97 6.29
N THR A 40 8.04 -13.59 7.47
CA THR A 40 6.94 -13.58 8.44
C THR A 40 7.28 -12.61 9.55
N VAL A 41 6.36 -11.71 9.87
CA VAL A 41 6.47 -10.79 11.00
C VAL A 41 5.71 -11.38 12.18
N GLU A 42 6.40 -11.56 13.29
CA GLU A 42 5.95 -12.30 14.47
C GLU A 42 5.76 -11.37 15.68
N VAL A 43 5.10 -11.87 16.72
CA VAL A 43 4.98 -11.12 17.98
C VAL A 43 6.36 -10.95 18.62
N GLY A 44 6.68 -9.71 19.00
CA GLY A 44 7.92 -9.38 19.70
C GLY A 44 9.12 -9.11 18.78
N ASP A 45 8.91 -9.02 17.48
CA ASP A 45 9.92 -8.50 16.57
C ASP A 45 10.02 -6.96 16.63
N CYS A 46 10.97 -6.43 15.85
CA CYS A 46 11.27 -5.00 15.77
C CYS A 46 10.92 -4.42 14.38
N ASN A 47 10.00 -5.06 13.65
CA ASN A 47 9.68 -4.65 12.28
C ASN A 47 8.74 -3.44 12.27
N GLU A 48 9.27 -2.33 11.77
CA GLU A 48 8.59 -1.04 11.71
C GLU A 48 8.36 -0.59 10.28
N ILE A 49 7.38 0.29 10.12
CA ILE A 49 6.95 0.84 8.83
C ILE A 49 6.71 2.35 8.95
N GLU A 50 7.13 3.08 7.91
CA GLU A 50 6.81 4.48 7.66
C GLU A 50 6.19 4.60 6.26
N VAL A 51 5.19 5.46 6.11
CA VAL A 51 4.57 5.74 4.79
C VAL A 51 4.63 7.22 4.50
N LEU A 52 5.33 7.60 3.44
CA LEU A 52 5.45 8.98 2.98
C LEU A 52 4.72 9.14 1.64
N SER A 53 3.80 10.10 1.58
CA SER A 53 3.06 10.42 0.36
C SER A 53 3.56 11.71 -0.25
N TYR A 54 3.75 11.74 -1.55
CA TYR A 54 4.20 12.91 -2.30
C TYR A 54 3.25 13.21 -3.45
N ARG A 55 3.08 14.50 -3.78
CA ARG A 55 2.32 14.96 -4.96
C ARG A 55 3.19 15.84 -5.86
N SER A 56 3.03 15.68 -7.16
CA SER A 56 3.46 16.63 -8.20
C SER A 56 2.27 17.00 -9.08
N GLU A 57 2.26 18.21 -9.64
CA GLU A 57 1.25 18.62 -10.62
C GLU A 57 1.54 18.04 -12.02
N ASN A 58 2.81 17.90 -12.39
CA ASN A 58 3.25 17.47 -13.73
C ASN A 58 3.90 16.09 -13.78
N GLY A 59 4.26 15.50 -12.62
CA GLY A 59 4.82 14.16 -12.52
C GLY A 59 6.28 13.99 -12.95
N VAL A 60 6.98 15.06 -13.34
CA VAL A 60 8.34 14.98 -13.92
C VAL A 60 9.40 15.44 -12.92
N ARG A 61 9.19 16.59 -12.27
CA ARG A 61 10.05 17.17 -11.22
C ARG A 61 9.11 17.85 -10.21
N ASP A 62 9.49 17.95 -8.94
CA ASP A 62 8.70 18.56 -7.85
C ASP A 62 7.65 17.68 -7.16
N PHE A 63 8.00 16.44 -6.83
CA PHE A 63 7.24 15.69 -5.83
C PHE A 63 7.46 16.30 -4.44
N ARG A 64 6.41 16.91 -3.88
CA ARG A 64 6.42 17.51 -2.54
C ARG A 64 5.76 16.58 -1.54
N LEU A 65 6.35 16.47 -0.35
CA LEU A 65 5.81 15.67 0.74
C LEU A 65 4.45 16.23 1.17
N LEU A 66 3.47 15.34 1.33
CA LEU A 66 2.15 15.67 1.85
C LEU A 66 2.10 15.45 3.36
N PRO A 67 1.26 16.21 4.09
CA PRO A 67 0.98 15.94 5.50
C PRO A 67 0.33 14.56 5.74
N PHE A 68 -0.28 13.97 4.71
CA PHE A 68 -0.84 12.62 4.76
C PHE A 68 0.28 11.58 4.72
N LYS A 69 0.76 11.22 5.91
CA LYS A 69 1.82 10.25 6.14
C LYS A 69 1.50 9.36 7.34
N VAL A 70 2.20 8.24 7.40
CA VAL A 70 2.25 7.37 8.57
C VAL A 70 3.63 7.52 9.17
N GLU A 71 3.71 8.06 10.38
CA GLU A 71 4.98 8.10 11.12
C GLU A 71 5.47 6.68 11.43
N ARG A 72 6.79 6.53 11.53
CA ARG A 72 7.46 5.27 11.88
C ARG A 72 6.82 4.65 13.12
N GLN A 73 6.34 3.42 12.97
CA GLN A 73 5.72 2.64 14.04
C GLN A 73 5.81 1.15 13.72
N HIS A 74 5.50 0.29 14.70
CA HIS A 74 5.47 -1.15 14.49
C HIS A 74 4.45 -1.54 13.41
N ILE A 75 4.75 -2.54 12.59
CA ILE A 75 3.87 -2.95 11.48
C ILE A 75 2.49 -3.40 11.96
N PHE A 76 2.37 -4.01 13.14
CA PHE A 76 1.07 -4.36 13.72
C PHE A 76 0.21 -3.16 14.12
N ASP A 77 0.84 -2.05 14.52
CA ASP A 77 0.13 -0.79 14.79
C ASP A 77 -0.33 -0.15 13.48
N TYR A 78 0.51 -0.18 12.44
CA TYR A 78 0.11 0.20 11.09
C TYR A 78 -1.08 -0.63 10.59
N MET A 79 -1.04 -1.95 10.76
CA MET A 79 -2.11 -2.86 10.35
C MET A 79 -3.41 -2.53 11.08
N SER A 80 -3.35 -2.37 12.41
CA SER A 80 -4.52 -2.07 13.25
C SER A 80 -5.07 -0.65 13.05
N GLY A 81 -4.22 0.30 12.67
CA GLY A 81 -4.56 1.71 12.47
C GLY A 81 -4.82 2.06 11.01
N PHE A 82 -3.75 2.46 10.30
CA PHE A 82 -3.85 3.02 8.95
C PHE A 82 -4.41 2.02 7.94
N TYR A 83 -3.88 0.80 7.90
CA TYR A 83 -4.35 -0.23 6.97
C TYR A 83 -5.84 -0.52 7.20
N ARG A 84 -6.24 -0.82 8.44
CA ARG A 84 -7.64 -1.12 8.76
C ARG A 84 -8.58 0.02 8.38
N THR A 85 -8.18 1.26 8.64
CA THR A 85 -9.03 2.44 8.45
C THR A 85 -9.20 2.80 6.97
N TYR A 86 -8.10 2.84 6.22
CA TYR A 86 -8.07 3.40 4.86
C TYR A 86 -7.91 2.33 3.77
N VAL A 87 -6.98 1.39 3.98
CA VAL A 87 -6.58 0.44 2.93
C VAL A 87 -7.55 -0.73 2.85
N MET A 88 -7.83 -1.39 3.99
CA MET A 88 -8.63 -2.60 4.08
C MET A 88 -10.03 -2.38 3.49
N ASN A 89 -10.71 -1.28 3.84
CA ASN A 89 -12.04 -0.98 3.31
C ASN A 89 -12.05 -0.86 1.78
N THR A 90 -10.96 -0.35 1.20
CA THR A 90 -10.80 -0.21 -0.24
C THR A 90 -10.58 -1.56 -0.94
N ILE A 91 -9.82 -2.47 -0.33
CA ILE A 91 -9.34 -3.68 -1.01
C ILE A 91 -9.93 -5.00 -0.51
N LYS A 92 -10.73 -5.00 0.57
CA LYS A 92 -11.22 -6.22 1.24
C LYS A 92 -12.04 -7.17 0.36
N THR A 93 -12.70 -6.66 -0.69
CA THR A 93 -13.55 -7.48 -1.57
C THR A 93 -12.84 -7.95 -2.84
N CYS A 94 -11.60 -7.52 -3.05
CA CYS A 94 -10.88 -7.67 -4.33
C CYS A 94 -9.40 -8.01 -4.13
N SER A 95 -9.00 -8.35 -2.91
CA SER A 95 -7.63 -8.76 -2.61
C SER A 95 -7.58 -9.88 -1.58
N THR A 96 -6.43 -10.55 -1.49
CA THR A 96 -6.16 -11.56 -0.45
C THR A 96 -5.42 -10.99 0.77
N MET A 97 -5.35 -9.66 0.88
CA MET A 97 -4.78 -8.97 2.05
C MET A 97 -5.62 -9.26 3.30
N PRO A 98 -5.02 -9.23 4.52
CA PRO A 98 -5.73 -9.60 5.74
C PRO A 98 -6.99 -8.75 5.99
N VAL A 99 -8.12 -9.40 6.25
CA VAL A 99 -9.36 -8.74 6.63
C VAL A 99 -9.70 -9.16 8.05
N PHE A 100 -9.94 -8.20 8.93
CA PHE A 100 -10.17 -8.46 10.34
C PHE A 100 -11.01 -7.36 10.99
N GLU A 101 -11.64 -7.70 12.10
CA GLU A 101 -12.32 -6.77 12.99
C GLU A 101 -11.43 -6.44 14.19
N GLY A 102 -11.56 -5.22 14.73
CA GLY A 102 -10.73 -4.78 15.86
C GLY A 102 -9.24 -4.65 15.49
N ARG A 103 -8.35 -5.21 16.31
CA ARG A 103 -6.90 -5.16 16.10
C ARG A 103 -6.41 -6.31 15.23
N PHE A 104 -5.36 -6.06 14.45
CA PHE A 104 -4.67 -7.08 13.68
C PHE A 104 -4.18 -8.20 14.62
N GLN A 105 -4.38 -9.45 14.20
CA GLN A 105 -3.87 -10.62 14.91
C GLN A 105 -2.64 -11.13 14.16
N PRO A 106 -1.44 -11.05 14.77
CA PRO A 106 -0.22 -11.61 14.21
C PRO A 106 -0.35 -13.12 13.93
N PRO A 107 0.47 -13.67 13.01
CA PRO A 107 1.56 -13.01 12.29
C PRO A 107 1.12 -12.30 10.99
N PHE A 108 1.99 -11.43 10.45
CA PHE A 108 1.89 -11.05 9.04
C PHE A 108 2.64 -12.08 8.20
N GLU A 109 1.88 -12.91 7.49
CA GLU A 109 2.39 -14.14 6.87
C GLU A 109 3.26 -13.90 5.63
N LYS A 110 4.32 -14.71 5.53
CA LYS A 110 5.05 -14.92 4.28
C LYS A 110 4.14 -15.59 3.24
N ARG A 111 3.71 -14.83 2.22
CA ARG A 111 2.97 -15.35 1.07
C ARG A 111 2.84 -14.33 -0.06
N ASP A 112 2.22 -14.79 -1.13
CA ASP A 112 1.70 -13.93 -2.19
C ASP A 112 0.34 -13.34 -1.81
N TYR A 113 0.25 -12.02 -1.88
CA TYR A 113 -0.98 -11.25 -1.73
C TYR A 113 -1.41 -10.70 -3.10
N VAL A 114 -2.60 -11.06 -3.53
CA VAL A 114 -3.13 -10.71 -4.85
C VAL A 114 -4.11 -9.56 -4.72
N VAL A 115 -4.04 -8.63 -5.65
CA VAL A 115 -5.01 -7.55 -5.87
C VAL A 115 -5.61 -7.76 -7.25
N ASP A 116 -6.91 -7.99 -7.32
CA ASP A 116 -7.64 -8.25 -8.57
C ASP A 116 -8.81 -7.28 -8.72
N LYS A 117 -8.69 -6.35 -9.67
CA LYS A 117 -9.72 -5.35 -9.99
C LYS A 117 -10.12 -4.43 -8.81
N CYS A 118 -9.19 -4.12 -7.90
CA CYS A 118 -9.51 -3.20 -6.81
C CYS A 118 -9.66 -1.76 -7.32
N GLN A 119 -10.77 -1.12 -6.98
CA GLN A 119 -11.00 0.29 -7.26
C GLN A 119 -10.69 1.10 -6.00
N ILE A 120 -9.84 2.12 -6.12
CA ILE A 120 -9.51 2.98 -4.98
C ILE A 120 -10.66 3.98 -4.78
N ASN A 121 -11.29 3.92 -3.60
CA ASN A 121 -12.24 4.95 -3.18
C ASN A 121 -11.47 6.17 -2.68
N LEU A 122 -11.28 7.16 -3.55
CA LEU A 122 -10.54 8.38 -3.21
C LEU A 122 -11.27 9.26 -2.18
N ASN A 123 -12.56 9.03 -1.90
CA ASN A 123 -13.29 9.77 -0.88
C ASN A 123 -12.75 9.52 0.53
N ASP A 124 -12.09 8.37 0.75
CA ASP A 124 -11.50 8.01 2.03
C ASP A 124 -10.12 8.65 2.23
N TYR A 125 -9.61 9.38 1.23
CA TYR A 125 -8.27 9.99 1.23
C TYR A 125 -8.36 11.50 1.00
N PRO A 126 -7.41 12.29 1.55
CA PRO A 126 -7.30 13.72 1.23
C PRO A 126 -6.74 13.89 -0.19
N TYR A 127 -7.59 13.67 -1.20
CA TYR A 127 -7.22 13.68 -2.61
C TYR A 127 -7.23 15.08 -3.23
N VAL A 128 -6.17 15.37 -3.98
CA VAL A 128 -6.04 16.54 -4.87
C VAL A 128 -5.59 16.07 -6.25
N PRO A 129 -6.15 16.55 -7.37
CA PRO A 129 -5.69 16.14 -8.71
C PRO A 129 -4.17 16.29 -8.90
N GLY A 130 -3.50 15.32 -9.51
CA GLY A 130 -2.06 15.33 -9.75
C GLY A 130 -1.44 13.93 -9.81
N PHE A 131 -0.11 13.89 -9.89
CA PHE A 131 0.70 12.68 -9.85
C PHE A 131 1.13 12.39 -8.43
N TYR A 132 1.00 11.13 -8.01
CA TYR A 132 1.33 10.70 -6.66
C TYR A 132 2.49 9.73 -6.66
N LYS A 133 3.32 9.83 -5.62
CA LYS A 133 4.33 8.84 -5.27
C LYS A 133 4.12 8.48 -3.81
N VAL A 134 4.06 7.19 -3.51
CA VAL A 134 4.01 6.68 -2.13
C VAL A 134 5.29 5.90 -1.89
N ALA A 135 5.98 6.21 -0.81
CA ALA A 135 7.13 5.45 -0.33
C ALA A 135 6.73 4.71 0.95
N ILE A 136 6.85 3.38 0.92
CA ILE A 136 6.69 2.53 2.10
C ILE A 136 8.10 2.12 2.51
N ILE A 137 8.49 2.49 3.72
CA ILE A 137 9.85 2.29 4.23
C ILE A 137 9.75 1.33 5.40
N GLY A 138 10.43 0.18 5.28
CA GLY A 138 10.56 -0.79 6.36
C GLY A 138 11.86 -0.60 7.14
N TYR A 139 11.80 -0.82 8.44
CA TYR A 139 12.96 -0.86 9.34
C TYR A 139 12.89 -2.15 10.16
N GLY A 140 14.02 -2.78 10.43
CA GLY A 140 14.06 -4.06 11.14
C GLY A 140 15.03 -5.02 10.50
N ASP A 141 14.86 -6.30 10.82
CA ASP A 141 15.70 -7.42 10.41
C ASP A 141 15.26 -8.02 9.07
#